data_AF-A0A0F9B1B4-F1
#
_entry.id   AF-A0A0F9B1B4-F1
#
_cell.length_a   1.000
_cell.length_b   1.000
_cell.length_c   1.000
_cell.angle_alpha   90.00
_cell.angle_beta   90.00
_cell.angle_gamma   90.00
#
_symmetry.space_group_name_H-M   'P 1'
#
loop_
_entity.id
_entity.type
_entity.pdbx_description
1 polymer ?
#
loop_
_entity_poly.entity_id
_entity_poly.type
_entity_poly.pdbx_seq_one_letter_code
_entity_poly.pdbx_strand_id
1 'polypeptide(L)' 'DMVVQGAMYHIERARAAKLMSTSPSLAGFHNSRARQYDRTYRAMLRSAGISEVDVEDESSGRQMVRFR' A
#
# COMPACT_ATOMS: atom_id res chain seq x y z
N ASP A 1 15.95 -0.14 -8.44
CA ASP A 1 16.30 -0.65 -7.10
C ASP A 1 15.03 -1.18 -6.44
N MET A 2 14.99 -2.49 -6.18
CA MET A 2 13.82 -3.20 -5.66
C MET A 2 13.42 -2.70 -4.27
N VAL A 3 14.41 -2.38 -3.41
CA VAL A 3 14.19 -1.83 -2.07
C VAL A 3 13.48 -0.49 -2.15
N VAL A 4 13.87 0.37 -3.11
CA VAL A 4 13.23 1.68 -3.31
C VAL A 4 11.77 1.53 -3.71
N GLN A 5 11.42 0.57 -4.57
CA GLN A 5 10.02 0.34 -4.96
C GLN A 5 9.18 -0.08 -3.74
N GLY A 6 9.69 -1.01 -2.93
CA GLY A 6 9.02 -1.42 -1.68
C GLY A 6 8.87 -0.27 -0.68
N ALA A 7 9.94 0.50 -0.45
CA ALA A 7 9.89 1.66 0.44
C ALA A 7 8.88 2.72 -0.03
N MET A 8 8.87 3.02 -1.33
CA MET A 8 7.93 3.99 -1.91
C MET A 8 6.48 3.54 -1.80
N TYR A 9 6.20 2.23 -1.92
CA TYR A 9 4.87 1.69 -1.66
C TYR A 9 4.38 2.06 -0.24
N HIS A 10 5.17 1.75 0.79
CA HIS A 10 4.78 2.03 2.17
C HIS A 10 4.68 3.54 2.47
N ILE A 11 5.60 4.36 1.91
CA ILE A 11 5.56 5.82 2.06
C ILE A 11 4.26 6.39 1.48
N GLU A 12 3.89 5.99 0.26
CA GLU A 12 2.69 6.50 -0.39
C GLU A 12 1.41 6.00 0.29
N ARG A 13 1.40 4.77 0.84
CA ARG A 13 0.30 4.29 1.69
C ARG A 13 0.14 5.13 2.96
N ALA A 14 1.24 5.43 3.66
CA ALA A 14 1.20 6.26 4.87
C ALA A 14 0.70 7.68 4.57
N ARG A 15 1.13 8.27 3.44
CA ARG A 15 0.63 9.58 2.96
C ARG A 15 -0.86 9.54 2.67
N ALA A 16 -1.33 8.50 1.97
CA ALA A 16 -2.75 8.32 1.68
C ALA A 16 -3.57 8.22 2.97
N ALA A 17 -3.14 7.42 3.94
CA ALA A 17 -3.82 7.24 5.22
C ALA A 17 -3.94 8.57 5.99
N LYS A 18 -2.86 9.36 6.06
CA LYS A 18 -2.85 10.66 6.74
C LYS A 18 -3.82 11.66 6.13
N LEU A 19 -4.01 11.60 4.81
CA LEU A 19 -4.84 12.55 4.06
C LEU A 19 -6.28 12.07 3.86
N MET A 20 -6.60 10.85 4.28
CA MET A 20 -7.89 10.23 3.96
C MET A 20 -9.09 10.98 4.55
N SER A 21 -8.93 11.63 5.71
CA SER A 21 -9.97 12.44 6.35
C SER A 21 -9.94 13.92 5.94
N THR A 22 -8.77 14.47 5.58
CA THR A 22 -8.61 15.90 5.31
C THR A 22 -8.65 16.26 3.82
N SER A 23 -8.25 15.35 2.94
CA SER A 23 -8.15 15.60 1.50
C SER A 23 -8.32 14.28 0.70
N PRO A 24 -9.56 13.80 0.52
CA PRO A 24 -9.82 12.48 -0.07
C PRO A 24 -9.30 12.31 -1.50
N SER A 25 -9.32 13.36 -2.32
CA SER A 25 -8.79 13.34 -3.69
C SER A 25 -7.28 13.10 -3.71
N LEU A 26 -6.53 13.82 -2.85
CA LEU A 26 -5.09 13.67 -2.72
C LEU A 26 -4.72 12.32 -2.09
N ALA A 27 -5.52 11.84 -1.13
CA ALA A 27 -5.38 10.48 -0.60
C ALA A 27 -5.55 9.42 -1.70
N GLY A 28 -6.53 9.59 -2.59
CA GLY A 28 -6.73 8.73 -3.77
C GLY A 28 -5.54 8.72 -4.73
N PHE A 29 -4.92 9.88 -4.97
CA PHE A 29 -3.69 9.99 -5.77
C PHE A 29 -2.53 9.18 -5.16
N HIS A 30 -2.25 9.36 -3.86
CA HIS A 30 -1.21 8.61 -3.16
C HIS A 30 -1.49 7.10 -3.13
N ASN A 31 -2.75 6.69 -2.93
CA ASN A 31 -3.15 5.29 -3.02
C ASN A 31 -2.88 4.69 -4.42
N SER A 32 -3.12 5.47 -5.48
CA SER A 32 -2.87 5.03 -6.86
C SER A 32 -1.38 4.85 -7.12
N ARG A 33 -0.54 5.77 -6.60
CA ARG A 33 0.92 5.63 -6.64
C ARG A 33 1.42 4.43 -5.85
N ALA A 34 0.92 4.23 -4.63
CA ALA A 34 1.27 3.07 -3.82
C ALA A 34 1.04 1.77 -4.60
N ARG A 35 -0.14 1.60 -5.22
CA ARG A 35 -0.43 0.42 -6.07
C ARG A 35 0.50 0.28 -7.27
N GLN A 36 1.01 1.37 -7.83
CA GLN A 36 1.99 1.30 -8.91
C GLN A 36 3.35 0.79 -8.43
N TYR A 37 3.81 1.30 -7.28
CA TYR A 37 5.04 0.83 -6.65
C TYR A 37 4.96 -0.65 -6.24
N ASP A 38 3.85 -1.05 -5.64
CA ASP A 38 3.58 -2.44 -5.25
C ASP A 38 3.63 -3.39 -6.46
N ARG A 39 2.90 -3.09 -7.54
CA ARG A 39 2.93 -3.93 -8.76
C ARG A 39 4.33 -4.10 -9.32
N THR A 40 5.11 -3.00 -9.34
CA THR A 40 6.49 -3.02 -9.82
C THR A 40 7.38 -3.85 -8.90
N TYR A 41 7.27 -3.64 -7.59
CA TYR A 41 8.02 -4.37 -6.56
C TYR A 41 7.74 -5.88 -6.62
N ARG A 42 6.46 -6.28 -6.65
CA ARG A 42 6.04 -7.68 -6.76
C ARG A 42 6.54 -8.34 -8.05
N ALA A 43 6.54 -7.60 -9.17
CA ALA A 43 7.13 -8.10 -10.43
C ALA A 43 8.64 -8.33 -10.30
N MET A 44 9.37 -7.43 -9.63
CA MET A 44 10.81 -7.58 -9.38
C MET A 44 11.11 -8.77 -8.47
N LEU A 45 10.37 -8.95 -7.37
CA LEU A 45 10.51 -10.09 -6.46
C LEU A 45 10.34 -11.42 -7.20
N ARG A 46 9.28 -11.53 -8.02
CA ARG A 46 9.04 -12.72 -8.84
C ARG A 46 10.17 -12.97 -9.82
N SER A 47 10.70 -11.94 -10.48
CA SER A 47 11.82 -12.08 -11.43
C SER A 47 13.12 -12.52 -10.74
N ALA A 48 13.29 -12.18 -9.46
CA ALA A 48 14.43 -12.57 -8.65
C ALA A 48 14.27 -13.95 -7.98
N GLY A 49 13.13 -14.63 -8.16
CA GLY A 49 12.83 -15.88 -7.47
C GLY A 49 12.61 -15.72 -5.96
N ILE A 50 12.40 -14.49 -5.49
CA ILE A 50 12.16 -14.19 -4.07
C ILE A 50 10.67 -14.39 -3.81
N SER A 51 10.35 -15.29 -2.90
CA SER A 51 8.97 -15.51 -2.46
C SER A 51 8.39 -14.23 -1.86
N GLU A 52 7.18 -13.91 -2.29
CA GLU A 52 6.45 -12.75 -1.81
C GLU A 52 5.99 -13.01 -0.37
N VAL A 53 6.49 -12.22 0.58
CA VAL A 53 5.96 -12.22 1.94
C VAL A 53 4.83 -11.21 1.95
N ASP A 54 3.58 -11.69 2.06
CA ASP A 54 2.44 -10.80 2.30
C ASP A 54 2.60 -10.20 3.69
N VAL A 55 3.03 -8.95 3.73
CA VAL A 55 2.97 -8.14 4.94
C VAL A 55 1.53 -7.63 5.02
N GLU A 56 0.72 -8.25 5.86
CA GLU A 56 -0.55 -7.66 6.26
C GLU A 56 -0.23 -6.33 6.96
N ASP A 57 -0.39 -5.23 6.22
CA ASP A 57 -0.49 -3.92 6.86
C ASP A 57 -1.62 -4.05 7.90
N GLU A 58 -1.33 -3.76 9.17
CA GLU A 58 -2.34 -3.66 10.24
C GLU A 58 -3.33 -2.54 9.86
N SER A 59 -4.24 -2.83 8.94
CA SER A 59 -5.41 -2.02 8.73
C SER A 59 -6.25 -2.25 9.96
N SER A 60 -6.14 -1.33 10.93
CA SER A 60 -7.07 -1.08 12.03
C SER A 60 -8.18 -2.13 12.10
N GLY A 61 -8.16 -3.02 13.11
CA GLY A 61 -9.12 -4.10 13.37
C GLY A 61 -10.59 -3.68 13.56
N ARG A 62 -10.99 -2.51 13.06
CA ARG A 62 -12.36 -2.06 12.89
C ARG A 62 -13.03 -2.85 11.77
N GLN A 63 -13.50 -4.03 12.15
CA GLN A 63 -14.48 -4.78 11.40
C GLN A 63 -15.80 -3.99 11.39
N MET A 64 -16.42 -3.79 10.22
CA MET A 64 -17.79 -3.26 10.15
C MET A 64 -18.75 -4.29 10.74
N VAL A 65 -19.33 -3.99 11.91
CA VAL A 65 -20.39 -4.80 12.51
C VAL A 65 -21.73 -4.37 11.90
N ARG A 66 -22.44 -5.30 11.25
CA ARG A 66 -23.81 -5.08 10.75
C ARG A 66 -24.79 -5.56 11.82
N PHE A 67 -25.54 -4.65 12.42
CA PHE A 67 -26.68 -5.03 13.26
C PHE A 67 -27.86 -5.42 12.36
N ARG A 68 -28.46 -6.57 12.63
CA ARG A 68 -29.70 -7.05 12.02
C ARG A 68 -30.85 -6.84 12.98
#